data_AF-A0A1I0V4B0-F1
#
_entry.id   AF-A0A1I0V4B0-F1
#
_cell.length_a   1.000
_cell.length_b   1.000
_cell.length_c   1.000
_cell.angle_alpha   90.00
_cell.angle_beta   90.00
_cell.angle_gamma   90.00
#
_symmetry.space_group_name_H-M   'P 1'
#
loop_
_entity.id
_entity.type
_entity.pdbx_description
1 polymer ?
#
loop_
_entity_poly.entity_id
_entity_poly.type
_entity_poly.pdbx_seq_one_letter_code
_entity_poly.pdbx_strand_id
1 'polypeptide(L)' 'MKITRDIREYRDIINVPRPEPQCHHRMPMAKRAAQFSPFAALTGYDEVVAQTAQEHEAKIEW' A
#
# COMPACT_ATOMS: atom_id res chain seq x y z
N MET A 1 24.62 8.08 -5.47
CA MET A 1 24.91 6.87 -4.66
C MET A 1 23.74 5.91 -4.83
N LYS A 2 23.99 4.65 -5.21
CA LYS A 2 22.93 3.63 -5.23
C LYS A 2 22.81 3.07 -3.81
N ILE A 3 21.66 3.26 -3.17
CA ILE A 3 21.36 2.59 -1.91
C ILE A 3 20.90 1.18 -2.29
N THR A 4 21.74 0.19 -2.04
CA THR A 4 21.42 -1.23 -2.15
C THR A 4 21.41 -1.82 -0.75
N ARG A 5 20.27 -2.37 -0.33
CA ARG A 5 20.10 -3.04 0.96
C ARG A 5 19.75 -4.50 0.72
N ASP A 6 20.39 -5.39 1.46
CA ASP A 6 20.13 -6.82 1.38
C ASP A 6 19.02 -7.19 2.38
N ILE A 7 18.08 -8.05 1.98
CA ILE A 7 16.97 -8.48 2.84
C ILE A 7 17.45 -9.14 4.15
N ARG A 8 18.65 -9.75 4.15
CA ARG A 8 19.26 -10.36 5.33
C ARG A 8 19.60 -9.36 6.42
N GLU A 9 19.77 -8.07 6.08
CA GLU A 9 20.03 -7.00 7.04
C GLU A 9 18.82 -6.72 7.96
N TYR A 10 17.62 -7.18 7.59
CA TYR A 10 16.36 -6.97 8.33
C TYR A 10 15.82 -8.25 9.00
N ARG A 11 16.64 -9.30 9.08
CA ARG A 11 16.21 -10.63 9.54
C ARG A 11 15.65 -10.61 10.97
N ASP A 12 16.13 -9.70 11.79
CA ASP A 12 15.75 -9.50 13.19
C ASP A 12 14.35 -8.87 13.35
N ILE A 13 13.88 -8.10 12.36
CA ILE A 13 12.57 -7.42 12.41
C ILE A 13 11.49 -8.06 11.52
N ILE A 14 11.84 -8.99 10.63
CA ILE A 14 10.90 -9.50 9.62
C ILE A 14 9.72 -10.29 10.21
N ASN A 15 9.93 -10.98 11.34
CA ASN A 15 8.95 -11.85 11.99
C ASN A 15 8.43 -11.29 13.33
N VAL A 16 8.70 -10.02 13.63
CA VAL A 16 8.23 -9.42 14.89
C VAL A 16 6.73 -9.11 14.80
N PRO A 17 5.98 -9.28 15.90
CA PRO A 17 4.58 -8.88 15.93
C PRO A 17 4.47 -7.38 15.66
N ARG A 18 3.37 -6.99 14.99
CA ARG A 18 3.07 -5.58 14.74
C ARG A 18 2.96 -4.83 16.08
N PRO A 19 3.68 -3.72 16.28
CA PRO A 19 3.56 -2.94 17.51
C PRO A 19 2.16 -2.34 17.65
N GLU A 20 1.60 -2.48 18.86
CA GLU A 20 0.31 -1.91 19.23
C GLU A 20 0.49 -0.56 19.94
N PRO A 21 -0.28 0.49 19.59
CA PRO A 21 -0.23 1.75 20.30
C PRO A 21 -0.67 1.58 21.77
N GLN A 22 0.14 2.05 22.71
CA GLN A 22 -0.16 1.94 24.15
C GLN A 22 -1.05 3.08 24.67
N CYS A 23 -0.85 4.31 24.14
CA CYS A 23 -1.46 5.52 24.69
C CYS A 23 -2.53 6.14 23.78
N HIS A 24 -2.65 5.68 22.53
CA HIS A 24 -3.52 6.30 21.53
C HIS A 24 -4.46 5.27 20.93
N HIS A 25 -5.76 5.59 20.95
CA HIS A 25 -6.76 4.77 20.28
C HIS A 25 -6.48 4.74 18.77
N ARG A 26 -6.56 3.54 18.19
CA ARG A 26 -6.48 3.37 16.74
C ARG A 26 -7.62 4.14 16.07
N MET A 27 -7.32 4.73 14.91
CA MET A 27 -8.34 5.36 14.09
C MET A 27 -9.38 4.33 13.65
N PRO A 28 -10.70 4.58 13.85
CA PRO A 28 -11.76 3.70 13.37
C PRO A 28 -11.68 3.46 11.86
N MET A 29 -12.11 2.28 11.39
CA MET A 29 -12.06 1.92 9.97
C MET A 29 -12.75 2.93 9.05
N ALA A 30 -13.92 3.43 9.44
CA ALA A 30 -14.65 4.43 8.65
C ALA A 30 -13.84 5.72 8.46
N LYS A 31 -13.15 6.20 9.50
CA LYS A 31 -12.28 7.38 9.41
C LYS A 31 -11.03 7.12 8.56
N ARG A 32 -10.51 5.89 8.56
CA ARG A 32 -9.44 5.49 7.63
C ARG A 32 -9.93 5.53 6.17
N ALA A 33 -11.12 4.99 5.90
CA ALA A 33 -11.72 5.01 4.55
C ALA A 33 -11.98 6.44 4.05
N ALA A 34 -12.42 7.35 4.94
CA ALA A 34 -12.67 8.74 4.59
C ALA A 34 -11.44 9.49 4.04
N GLN A 35 -10.22 9.05 4.34
CA GLN A 35 -9.00 9.63 3.74
C GLN A 35 -8.97 9.49 2.21
N PHE A 36 -9.65 8.47 1.69
CA PHE A 36 -9.79 8.21 0.26
C PHE A 36 -11.02 8.88 -0.36
N SER A 37 -11.80 9.65 0.41
CA SER A 37 -12.96 10.39 -0.08
C SER A 37 -12.66 11.33 -1.26
N PRO A 38 -11.49 12.00 -1.37
CA PRO A 38 -11.16 12.81 -2.54
C PRO A 38 -11.14 12.03 -3.86
N PHE A 39 -10.96 10.71 -3.82
CA PHE A 39 -10.95 9.84 -5.00
C PHE A 39 -12.32 9.23 -5.30
N ALA A 40 -13.37 9.61 -4.56
CA ALA A 40 -14.72 9.12 -4.82
C ALA A 40 -15.20 9.44 -6.25
N ALA A 41 -14.70 10.51 -6.87
CA ALA A 41 -15.03 10.84 -8.26
C ALA A 41 -14.49 9.82 -9.29
N LEU A 42 -13.57 8.94 -8.90
CA LEU A 42 -13.05 7.87 -9.76
C LEU A 42 -14.02 6.67 -9.87
N THR A 43 -15.11 6.64 -9.10
CA THR A 43 -16.14 5.61 -9.28
C THR A 43 -16.73 5.70 -10.68
N GLY A 44 -16.71 4.60 -11.44
CA GLY A 44 -17.14 4.56 -12.84
C GLY A 44 -15.98 4.60 -13.86
N TYR A 45 -14.73 4.77 -13.42
CA TYR A 45 -13.53 4.62 -14.25
C TYR A 45 -12.85 3.25 -14.09
N ASP A 46 -13.56 2.27 -13.52
CA ASP A 46 -13.01 0.94 -13.19
C ASP A 46 -12.42 0.23 -14.41
N GLU A 47 -13.04 0.38 -15.59
CA GLU A 47 -12.56 -0.18 -16.85
C GLU A 47 -11.22 0.43 -17.28
N VAL A 48 -11.07 1.76 -17.16
CA VAL A 48 -9.83 2.47 -17.53
C VAL A 48 -8.69 2.12 -16.58
N VAL A 49 -9.00 2.01 -15.28
CA VAL A 49 -8.03 1.56 -14.27
C VAL A 49 -7.59 0.12 -14.53
N ALA A 50 -8.52 -0.77 -14.85
CA ALA A 50 -8.22 -2.17 -15.17
C ALA A 50 -7.36 -2.32 -16.43
N GLN A 51 -7.68 -1.57 -17.49
CA GLN A 51 -6.87 -1.56 -18.71
C GLN A 51 -5.44 -1.07 -18.44
N THR A 52 -5.31 0.05 -17.72
CA THR A 52 -3.99 0.62 -17.37
C THR A 52 -3.16 -0.35 -16.53
N ALA A 53 -3.80 -1.07 -15.60
CA ALA A 53 -3.14 -2.10 -14.80
C ALA A 53 -2.63 -3.26 -15.68
N GLN A 54 -3.44 -3.76 -16.62
CA GLN A 54 -3.02 -4.81 -17.55
C GLN A 54 -1.84 -4.38 -18.43
N GLU A 55 -1.88 -3.17 -19.00
CA GLU A 55 -0.78 -2.64 -19.81
C GLU A 55 0.53 -2.52 -19.02
N HIS A 56 0.44 -2.23 -17.72
CA HIS A 56 1.60 -2.11 -16.85
C HIS A 56 2.11 -3.46 -16.36
N GLU A 57 1.22 -4.41 -16.07
CA GLU A 57 1.59 -5.80 -15.73
C GLU A 57 2.28 -6.48 -16.92
N ALA A 58 1.79 -6.26 -18.15
CA ALA A 58 2.41 -6.78 -19.37
C ALA A 58 3.80 -6.17 -19.64
N LYS A 59 4.08 -4.95 -19.14
CA LYS A 59 5.40 -4.31 -19.20
C LYS A 59 6.34 -4.75 -18.06
N ILE A 60 5.81 -5.40 -17.02
CA ILE A 60 6.61 -5.96 -15.92
C ILE A 60 7.26 -7.29 -16.33
N GLU A 61 6.93 -7.85 -17.50
CA GLU A 61 7.73 -8.95 -18.06
C GLU A 61 9.16 -8.49 -18.36
N TRP A 62 10.10 -9.19 -17.69
CA TRP A 62 11.54 -8.99 -17.71
C TRP A 62 12.20 -9.51 -18.98
#